data_AF-A0A919DP41-F1
#
_entry.id   AF-A0A919DP41-F1
#
_cell.length_a   1.000
_cell.length_b   1.000
_cell.length_c   1.000
_cell.angle_alpha   90.00
_cell.angle_beta   90.00
_cell.angle_gamma   90.00
#
_symmetry.space_group_name_H-M   'P 1'
#
loop_
_entity.id
_entity.type
_entity.pdbx_description
1 polymer ?
#
loop_
_entity_poly.entity_id
_entity_poly.type
_entity_poly.pdbx_seq_one_letter_code
_entity_poly.pdbx_strand_id
1 'polypeptide(L)'
;MSPTHAQIRSVWPELTSGQAWAKVGVTPMLGQNDNASEVFGLSDAQQLISFAQQNHLGEPAFWEMTRDANACTGGLSKCTDITQTPYQFSKMFAAFTG
;
A
#
# COMPACT_ATOMS: atom_id res chain seq x y z
N MET A 1 -6.68 5.66 -18.22
CA MET A 1 -5.30 5.59 -17.68
C MET A 1 -4.78 4.17 -17.86
N SER A 2 -3.52 3.99 -18.29
CA SER A 2 -2.91 2.65 -18.40
C SER A 2 -2.27 2.30 -17.05
N PRO A 3 -2.58 1.14 -16.44
CA PRO A 3 -2.01 0.77 -15.13
C PRO A 3 -0.50 0.57 -15.21
N THR A 4 0.23 0.79 -14.11
CA THR A 4 1.71 0.73 -14.04
C THR A 4 2.29 -0.55 -14.64
N HIS A 5 1.65 -1.69 -14.43
CA HIS A 5 2.03 -2.96 -15.06
C HIS A 5 2.05 -2.90 -16.60
N ALA A 6 1.02 -2.31 -17.20
CA ALA A 6 0.95 -2.15 -18.65
C ALA A 6 1.98 -1.14 -19.16
N GLN A 7 2.27 -0.09 -18.38
CA GLN A 7 3.36 0.84 -18.70
C GLN A 7 4.73 0.15 -18.68
N ILE A 8 5.02 -0.66 -17.66
CA ILE A 8 6.26 -1.46 -17.57
C ILE A 8 6.40 -2.38 -18.79
N ARG A 9 5.34 -3.09 -19.17
CA ARG A 9 5.36 -4.00 -20.33
C ARG A 9 5.47 -3.27 -21.68
N SER A 10 5.08 -2.00 -21.75
CA SER A 10 5.27 -1.20 -22.97
C SER A 10 6.73 -0.81 -23.19
N VAL A 11 7.51 -0.67 -22.11
CA VAL A 11 8.95 -0.35 -22.15
C VAL A 11 9.79 -1.60 -22.31
N TRP A 12 9.41 -2.70 -21.63
CA TRP A 12 10.10 -3.99 -21.67
C TRP A 12 9.15 -5.11 -22.15
N PRO A 13 8.90 -5.20 -23.47
CA PRO A 13 7.93 -6.13 -24.04
C PRO A 13 8.31 -7.61 -23.89
N GLU A 14 9.58 -7.91 -23.60
CA GLU A 14 10.10 -9.24 -23.36
C GLU A 14 9.74 -9.81 -21.98
N LEU A 15 9.32 -8.96 -21.04
CA LEU A 15 8.93 -9.43 -19.71
C LEU A 15 7.61 -10.19 -19.76
N THR A 16 7.59 -11.34 -19.09
CA THR A 16 6.33 -12.00 -18.74
C THR A 16 5.50 -11.12 -17.81
N SER A 17 4.19 -11.39 -17.70
CA SER A 17 3.32 -10.64 -16.80
C SER A 17 3.78 -10.68 -15.34
N GLY A 18 4.27 -11.83 -14.86
CA GLY A 18 4.79 -11.98 -13.50
C GLY A 18 6.08 -11.19 -13.27
N GLN A 19 7.01 -11.21 -14.24
CA GLN A 19 8.24 -10.39 -14.16
C GLN A 19 7.94 -8.88 -14.16
N ALA A 20 6.88 -8.45 -14.85
CA ALA A 20 6.43 -7.07 -14.80
C ALA A 20 5.80 -6.72 -13.44
N TRP A 21 5.02 -7.61 -12.83
CA TRP A 21 4.47 -7.41 -11.48
C TRP A 21 5.54 -7.37 -10.40
N ALA A 22 6.56 -8.21 -10.50
CA ALA A 22 7.72 -8.19 -9.61
C ALA A 22 8.52 -6.87 -9.66
N LYS A 23 8.24 -5.99 -10.63
CA LYS A 23 8.81 -4.62 -10.72
C LYS A 23 7.87 -3.53 -10.20
N VAL A 24 6.64 -3.86 -9.86
CA VAL A 24 5.65 -2.90 -9.32
C VAL A 24 5.76 -2.86 -7.81
N GLY A 25 5.92 -1.64 -7.28
CA GLY A 25 5.70 -1.34 -5.87
C GLY A 25 4.47 -0.46 -5.67
N VAL A 26 3.82 -0.54 -4.50
CA VAL A 26 2.65 0.26 -4.14
C VAL A 26 2.83 0.83 -2.73
N THR A 27 2.65 2.15 -2.59
CA THR A 27 2.89 2.88 -1.33
C THR A 27 1.73 3.81 -1.00
N PRO A 28 0.65 3.32 -0.36
CA PRO A 28 -0.41 4.19 0.16
C PRO A 28 0.07 5.04 1.35
N MET A 29 -0.65 6.13 1.61
CA MET A 29 -0.61 6.84 2.87
C MET A 29 -1.73 6.29 3.77
N LEU A 30 -1.43 5.94 5.02
CA LEU A 30 -2.33 5.20 5.91
C LEU A 30 -3.46 6.08 6.47
N GLY A 31 -4.71 5.63 6.50
CA GLY A 31 -5.81 6.43 7.05
C GLY A 31 -6.11 7.69 6.20
N GLN A 32 -6.41 8.81 6.83
CA GLN A 32 -6.71 10.07 6.13
C GLN A 32 -5.49 10.57 5.33
N ASN A 33 -5.70 10.84 4.03
CA ASN A 33 -4.71 11.46 3.15
C ASN A 33 -4.80 12.99 3.20
N ASP A 34 -3.88 13.67 2.50
CA ASP A 34 -3.88 15.13 2.37
C ASP A 34 -5.17 15.68 1.76
N ASN A 35 -5.82 14.90 0.89
CA ASN A 35 -7.15 15.21 0.38
C ASN A 35 -8.22 14.66 1.33
N ALA A 36 -9.06 15.54 1.88
CA ALA A 36 -10.11 15.21 2.86
C ALA A 36 -11.11 14.15 2.38
N SER A 37 -11.28 13.95 1.06
CA SER A 37 -12.16 12.91 0.52
C SER A 37 -11.52 11.52 0.42
N GLU A 38 -10.23 11.40 0.72
CA GLU A 38 -9.44 10.17 0.53
C GLU A 38 -9.00 9.59 1.86
N VAL A 39 -9.42 8.35 2.13
CA VAL A 39 -9.03 7.59 3.32
C VAL A 39 -8.61 6.19 2.88
N PHE A 40 -7.42 5.76 3.24
CA PHE A 40 -6.94 4.39 3.06
C PHE A 40 -7.12 3.61 4.37
N GLY A 41 -8.23 2.89 4.50
CA GLY A 41 -8.59 2.17 5.70
C GLY A 41 -7.96 0.78 5.81
N LEU A 42 -8.25 0.09 6.93
CA LEU A 42 -7.81 -1.29 7.16
C LEU A 42 -8.34 -2.27 6.11
N SER A 43 -9.57 -2.07 5.61
CA SER A 43 -10.13 -2.87 4.51
C SER A 43 -9.35 -2.73 3.22
N ASP A 44 -8.82 -1.54 2.94
CA ASP A 44 -8.06 -1.24 1.73
C ASP A 44 -6.66 -1.83 1.83
N ALA A 45 -6.03 -1.77 3.02
CA ALA A 45 -4.80 -2.48 3.31
C ALA A 45 -4.96 -4.00 3.10
N GLN A 46 -6.04 -4.59 3.59
CA GLN A 46 -6.28 -6.04 3.40
C GLN A 46 -6.42 -6.39 1.92
N GLN A 47 -7.14 -5.57 1.14
CA GLN A 47 -7.29 -5.77 -0.29
C GLN A 47 -5.95 -5.61 -1.02
N LEU A 48 -5.17 -4.58 -0.69
CA LEU A 48 -3.86 -4.34 -1.28
C LEU A 48 -2.91 -5.50 -1.01
N ILE A 49 -2.82 -5.99 0.23
CA ILE A 49 -1.92 -7.11 0.57
C ILE A 49 -2.35 -8.40 -0.12
N SER A 50 -3.66 -8.70 -0.17
CA SER A 50 -4.18 -9.83 -0.93
C SER A 50 -3.84 -9.74 -2.42
N PHE A 51 -4.04 -8.56 -3.02
CA PHE A 51 -3.66 -8.30 -4.42
C PHE A 51 -2.15 -8.45 -4.64
N ALA A 52 -1.35 -7.92 -3.71
CA ALA A 52 0.10 -7.98 -3.78
C ALA A 52 0.62 -9.41 -3.81
N GLN A 53 0.06 -10.24 -2.94
CA GLN A 53 0.43 -11.65 -2.81
C GLN A 53 -0.06 -12.50 -3.98
N GLN A 54 -1.26 -12.21 -4.51
CA GLN A 54 -1.79 -12.89 -5.69
C GLN A 54 -0.97 -12.62 -6.97
N ASN A 55 -0.39 -11.43 -7.09
CA ASN A 55 0.35 -11.01 -8.28
C ASN A 55 1.87 -11.07 -8.12
N HIS A 56 2.37 -11.43 -6.92
CA HIS A 56 3.80 -11.39 -6.58
C HIS A 56 4.42 -10.02 -6.90
N LEU A 57 3.84 -8.96 -6.32
CA LEU A 57 4.39 -7.62 -6.47
C LEU A 57 5.83 -7.55 -5.93
N GLY A 58 6.58 -6.55 -6.40
CA GLY A 58 7.93 -6.31 -5.90
C GLY A 58 7.93 -5.81 -4.45
N GLU A 59 7.06 -4.85 -4.13
CA GLU A 59 7.09 -4.19 -2.83
C GLU A 59 5.75 -3.50 -2.45
N PRO A 60 5.09 -3.93 -1.36
CA PRO A 60 4.14 -3.09 -0.65
C PRO A 60 4.85 -2.30 0.46
N ALA A 61 4.71 -0.98 0.44
CA ALA A 61 5.22 -0.07 1.48
C ALA A 61 4.11 0.90 1.93
N PHE A 62 4.35 1.78 2.90
CA PHE A 62 3.34 2.78 3.29
C PHE A 62 3.95 4.03 3.91
N TRP A 63 3.17 5.12 3.91
CA TRP A 63 3.45 6.34 4.66
C TRP A 63 2.50 6.50 5.86
N GLU A 64 2.96 6.37 7.10
CA GLU A 64 4.30 6.00 7.57
C GLU A 64 4.22 5.31 8.94
N MET A 65 5.34 4.76 9.41
CA MET A 65 5.42 4.02 10.68
C MET A 65 4.96 4.85 11.88
N THR A 66 5.33 6.14 11.97
CA THR A 66 4.94 7.00 13.10
C THR A 66 3.42 7.14 13.22
N ARG A 67 2.73 7.25 12.08
CA ARG A 67 1.27 7.37 12.03
C ARG A 67 0.59 6.09 12.51
N ASP A 68 1.07 4.94 12.03
CA ASP A 68 0.57 3.63 12.44
C ASP A 68 0.86 3.31 13.90
N ALA A 69 2.02 3.73 14.41
CA ALA A 69 2.42 3.57 15.80
C ALA A 69 1.54 4.36 16.76
N ASN A 70 1.23 5.62 16.42
CA ASN A 70 0.43 6.48 17.30
C ASN A 70 -1.06 6.11 17.27
N ALA A 71 -1.59 5.68 16.11
CA ALA A 71 -3.00 5.25 15.96
C ALA A 71 -4.00 6.23 16.61
N CYS A 72 -3.85 7.52 16.30
CA CYS A 72 -4.55 8.62 16.95
C CYS A 72 -5.41 9.42 15.97
N THR A 73 -6.13 10.41 16.51
CA THR A 73 -6.72 11.52 15.76
C THR A 73 -5.93 12.79 16.04
N GLY A 74 -5.49 13.51 15.01
CA GLY A 74 -4.69 14.73 15.17
C GLY A 74 -4.04 15.20 13.87
N GLY A 75 -2.83 15.74 13.95
CA GLY A 75 -2.11 16.15 12.74
C GLY A 75 -1.72 14.95 11.88
N LEU A 76 -1.95 15.01 10.57
CA LEU A 76 -1.65 13.93 9.62
C LEU A 76 -0.16 13.52 9.60
N SER A 77 0.75 14.38 10.05
CA SER A 77 2.17 14.03 10.25
C SER A 77 2.41 13.06 11.41
N LYS A 78 1.39 12.76 12.22
CA LYS A 78 1.50 11.91 13.42
C LYS A 78 0.38 10.89 13.55
N CYS A 79 -0.78 11.14 12.96
CA CYS A 79 -1.99 10.35 13.16
C CYS A 79 -2.52 9.81 11.83
N THR A 80 -3.14 8.63 11.86
CA THR A 80 -3.88 8.05 10.74
C THR A 80 -5.32 8.57 10.67
N ASP A 81 -5.85 9.12 11.77
CA ASP A 81 -7.21 9.65 11.87
C ASP A 81 -8.31 8.62 11.55
N ILE A 82 -8.03 7.34 11.80
CA ILE A 82 -9.03 6.26 11.73
C ILE A 82 -8.99 5.40 12.99
N THR A 83 -10.05 4.63 13.25
CA THR A 83 -10.06 3.64 14.32
C THR A 83 -9.17 2.45 13.97
N GLN A 84 -8.07 2.31 14.72
CA GLN A 84 -7.14 1.19 14.61
C GLN A 84 -6.42 0.96 15.95
N THR A 85 -5.65 -0.12 16.05
CA THR A 85 -4.67 -0.31 17.14
C THR A 85 -3.25 0.06 16.66
N PRO A 86 -2.33 0.43 17.58
CA PRO A 86 -0.93 0.65 17.22
C PRO A 86 -0.34 -0.51 16.40
N TYR A 87 0.32 -0.15 15.29
CA TYR A 87 0.98 -1.08 14.36
C TYR A 87 0.06 -2.04 13.60
N GLN A 88 -1.25 -1.76 13.55
CA GLN A 88 -2.18 -2.66 12.87
C GLN A 88 -1.89 -2.77 11.38
N PHE A 89 -1.59 -1.66 10.70
CA PHE A 89 -1.19 -1.70 9.29
C PHE A 89 0.14 -2.42 9.11
N SER A 90 1.13 -2.14 9.94
CA SER A 90 2.46 -2.78 9.89
C SER A 90 2.35 -4.31 9.97
N LYS A 91 1.49 -4.82 10.88
CA LYS A 91 1.24 -6.27 10.99
C LYS A 91 0.59 -6.86 9.73
N MET A 92 -0.31 -6.12 9.09
CA MET A 92 -0.94 -6.56 7.84
C MET A 92 0.05 -6.56 6.68
N PHE A 93 0.87 -5.52 6.54
CA PHE A 93 1.90 -5.45 5.51
C PHE A 93 2.98 -6.52 5.70
N ALA A 94 3.33 -6.85 6.95
CA ALA A 94 4.25 -7.94 7.27
C ALA A 94 3.75 -9.34 6.88
N ALA A 95 2.46 -9.50 6.54
CA ALA A 95 1.92 -10.77 6.04
C ALA A 95 2.30 -11.03 4.56
N PHE A 96 2.76 -10.01 3.84
CA PHE A 96 3.26 -10.18 2.49
C PHE A 96 4.63 -10.88 2.48
N THR A 97 4.75 -11.97 1.72
CA THR A 97 5.96 -12.82 1.71
C THR A 97 6.64 -12.93 0.34
N GLY A 98 6.18 -12.19 -0.67
CA GLY A 98 6.62 -12.37 -2.06
C GLY A 98 5.82 -13.45 -2.76
#